data_AF-A0A9J6BAK4-F1
#
_entry.id   AF-A0A9J6BAK4-F1
#
_cell.length_a   1.000
_cell.length_b   1.000
_cell.length_c   1.000
_cell.angle_alpha   90.00
_cell.angle_beta   90.00
_cell.angle_gamma   90.00
#
_symmetry.space_group_name_H-M   'P 1'
#
loop_
_entity.id
_entity.type
_entity.pdbx_description
1 polymer ?
#
loop_
_entity_poly.entity_id
_entity_poly.type
_entity_poly.pdbx_seq_one_letter_code
_entity_poly.pdbx_strand_id
1 'polypeptide(L)'
;MKFKYKVLLIIFLTFDFKFVKSLPKDFQYAKLKLASCKLNEKYVKRNDSKCFAKAISRNSSSMNAFLFYTRPIFFTFGFTIYYKYGTIYRPVLTLPKIDFCWSVKSLNLHPIFREFFNVAKTMNSSFIHNCPYYEMVFNNSIIDIGSFTAIFPRGDYKTNFSLYEKKSDEWIWTMDTAYTIFSSEIYSWG
;
A
#
# COMPACT_ATOMS: atom_id res chain seq x y z
N MET A 1 -5.66 34.93 21.22
CA MET A 1 -6.11 33.51 21.16
C MET A 1 -5.21 32.60 20.29
N LYS A 2 -3.89 32.81 20.20
CA LYS A 2 -2.99 32.04 19.30
C LYS A 2 -2.03 31.06 20.00
N PHE A 3 -2.07 30.97 21.33
CA PHE A 3 -1.08 30.22 22.11
C PHE A 3 -1.45 28.75 22.38
N LYS A 4 -2.76 28.40 22.38
CA LYS A 4 -3.23 27.05 22.73
C LYS A 4 -2.95 25.98 21.66
N TYR A 5 -2.85 26.35 20.39
CA TYR A 5 -2.62 25.39 19.29
C TYR A 5 -1.17 24.90 19.19
N LYS A 6 -0.18 25.69 19.62
CA LYS A 6 1.24 25.28 19.55
C LYS A 6 1.57 24.17 20.55
N VAL A 7 0.93 24.15 21.72
CA VAL A 7 1.18 23.14 22.76
C VAL A 7 0.59 21.78 22.35
N LEU A 8 -0.59 21.76 21.72
CA LEU A 8 -1.22 20.53 21.26
C LEU A 8 -0.45 19.87 20.10
N LEU A 9 0.15 20.66 19.21
CA LEU A 9 1.00 20.17 18.12
C LEU A 9 2.30 19.53 18.66
N ILE A 10 2.89 20.10 19.72
CA ILE A 10 4.08 19.53 20.37
C ILE A 10 3.73 18.23 21.11
N ILE A 11 2.55 18.13 21.72
CA ILE A 11 2.09 16.87 22.36
C ILE A 11 1.89 15.79 21.31
N PHE A 12 1.28 16.09 20.15
CA PHE A 12 1.16 15.12 19.04
C PHE A 12 2.53 14.71 18.46
N LEU A 13 3.45 15.66 18.28
CA LEU A 13 4.80 15.41 17.76
C LEU A 13 5.75 14.75 18.79
N THR A 14 5.40 14.71 20.07
CA THR A 14 6.15 13.99 21.12
C THR A 14 5.52 12.65 21.48
N PHE A 15 4.22 12.47 21.19
CA PHE A 15 3.56 11.15 21.14
C PHE A 15 3.98 10.33 19.90
N ASP A 16 4.70 10.95 18.99
CA ASP A 16 5.28 10.34 17.82
C ASP A 16 6.51 9.47 18.19
N PHE A 17 6.35 8.17 17.88
CA PHE A 17 7.40 7.19 17.58
C PHE A 17 8.25 6.54 18.69
N LYS A 18 8.08 6.85 19.98
CA LYS A 18 8.73 6.00 21.02
C LYS A 18 8.05 4.63 21.21
N PHE A 19 6.79 4.48 20.80
CA PHE A 19 6.09 3.18 20.79
C PHE A 19 6.48 2.28 19.60
N VAL A 20 7.24 2.78 18.63
CA VAL A 20 7.73 1.99 17.48
C VAL A 20 9.22 1.67 17.66
N LYS A 21 9.67 1.44 18.90
CA LYS A 21 10.96 0.81 19.16
C LYS A 21 10.71 -0.54 19.80
N SER A 22 10.90 -1.56 18.96
CA SER A 22 10.93 -2.98 19.26
C SER A 22 9.67 -3.56 19.94
N LEU A 23 8.56 -3.61 19.20
CA LEU A 23 7.80 -4.85 19.27
C LEU A 23 8.72 -5.94 18.69
N PRO A 24 8.90 -7.09 19.36
CA PRO A 24 9.57 -8.23 18.75
C PRO A 24 8.90 -8.51 17.39
N LYS A 25 9.63 -9.12 16.45
CA LYS A 25 9.05 -9.64 15.19
C LYS A 25 8.08 -10.79 15.48
N ASP A 26 7.09 -10.57 16.33
CA ASP A 26 6.07 -11.55 16.67
C ASP A 26 5.22 -11.77 15.42
N PHE A 27 5.11 -13.04 15.06
CA PHE A 27 4.94 -13.54 13.71
C PHE A 27 3.52 -13.31 13.18
N GLN A 28 3.25 -12.06 12.82
CA GLN A 28 2.11 -11.76 11.99
C GLN A 28 2.49 -11.96 10.53
N TYR A 29 1.74 -12.81 9.84
CA TYR A 29 1.80 -12.96 8.40
C TYR A 29 0.43 -12.69 7.82
N ALA A 30 0.36 -12.21 6.58
CA ALA A 30 -0.91 -12.11 5.89
C ALA A 30 -0.94 -12.93 4.62
N LYS A 31 -2.09 -13.53 4.38
CA LYS A 31 -2.36 -14.40 3.25
C LYS A 31 -3.22 -13.65 2.25
N LEU A 32 -2.66 -13.35 1.08
CA LEU A 32 -3.40 -12.77 -0.04
C LEU A 32 -4.41 -13.80 -0.55
N LYS A 33 -5.70 -13.47 -0.47
CA LYS A 33 -6.82 -14.30 -0.95
C LYS A 33 -7.21 -13.93 -2.37
N LEU A 34 -7.13 -12.63 -2.70
CA LEU A 34 -7.56 -12.09 -3.98
C LEU A 34 -6.69 -10.91 -4.36
N ALA A 35 -6.35 -10.81 -5.65
CA ALA A 35 -5.93 -9.58 -6.30
C ALA A 35 -6.66 -9.48 -7.64
N SER A 36 -7.29 -8.34 -7.88
CA SER A 36 -8.00 -8.04 -9.12
C SER A 36 -7.66 -6.63 -9.53
N CYS A 37 -7.53 -6.39 -10.83
CA CYS A 37 -7.32 -5.06 -11.35
C CYS A 37 -8.43 -4.67 -12.33
N LYS A 38 -8.91 -3.44 -12.21
CA LYS A 38 -9.79 -2.77 -13.16
C LYS A 38 -8.96 -1.76 -13.92
N LEU A 39 -9.00 -1.81 -15.26
CA LEU A 39 -8.14 -1.01 -16.13
C LEU A 39 -9.00 -0.10 -17.02
N ASN A 40 -8.58 1.16 -17.17
CA ASN A 40 -9.14 2.08 -18.16
C ASN A 40 -8.40 1.95 -19.50
N GLU A 41 -9.08 1.49 -20.54
CA GLU A 41 -8.50 1.28 -21.87
C GLU A 41 -8.01 2.57 -22.54
N LYS A 42 -8.53 3.74 -22.13
CA LYS A 42 -8.02 5.04 -22.58
C LYS A 42 -6.54 5.23 -22.22
N TYR A 43 -6.12 4.66 -21.09
CA TYR A 43 -4.80 4.88 -20.51
C TYR A 43 -3.90 3.66 -20.55
N VAL A 44 -4.48 2.46 -20.53
CA VAL A 44 -3.77 1.19 -20.34
C VAL A 44 -4.06 0.27 -21.51
N LYS A 45 -3.01 -0.30 -22.12
CA LYS A 45 -3.12 -1.29 -23.19
C LYS A 45 -3.62 -2.61 -22.62
N ARG A 46 -4.92 -2.92 -22.79
CA ARG A 46 -5.56 -4.10 -22.17
C ARG A 46 -4.91 -5.43 -22.57
N ASN A 47 -4.49 -5.58 -23.83
CA ASN A 47 -3.93 -6.86 -24.31
C ASN A 47 -2.57 -7.18 -23.68
N ASP A 48 -1.79 -6.15 -23.37
CA ASP A 48 -0.45 -6.30 -22.79
C ASP A 48 -0.49 -6.27 -21.26
N SER A 49 -1.52 -5.64 -20.69
CA SER A 49 -1.60 -5.39 -19.25
C SER A 49 -2.34 -6.50 -18.50
N LYS A 50 -1.72 -7.03 -17.45
CA LYS A 50 -2.23 -8.16 -16.68
C LYS A 50 -1.94 -7.95 -15.21
N CYS A 51 -2.85 -8.41 -14.35
CA CYS A 51 -2.68 -8.32 -12.91
C CYS A 51 -3.31 -9.54 -12.25
N PHE A 52 -2.52 -10.24 -11.45
CA PHE A 52 -2.92 -11.49 -10.82
C PHE A 52 -2.08 -11.77 -9.57
N ALA A 53 -2.70 -12.45 -8.61
CA ALA A 53 -1.99 -13.05 -7.47
C ALA A 53 -1.53 -14.46 -7.84
N LYS A 54 -0.34 -14.84 -7.37
CA LYS A 54 0.19 -16.20 -7.47
C LYS A 54 0.57 -16.70 -6.08
N ALA A 55 0.05 -17.86 -5.68
CA ALA A 55 0.51 -18.53 -4.47
C ALA A 55 1.94 -19.06 -4.69
N ILE A 56 2.88 -18.70 -3.80
CA ILE A 56 4.26 -19.22 -3.82
C ILE A 56 4.39 -20.39 -2.84
N SER A 57 3.80 -20.26 -1.66
CA SER A 57 3.77 -21.30 -0.63
C SER A 57 2.43 -21.30 0.11
N ARG A 58 2.27 -22.17 1.12
CA ARG A 58 1.10 -22.17 1.99
C ARG A 58 0.86 -20.82 2.69
N ASN A 59 1.95 -20.08 2.96
CA ASN A 59 1.94 -18.87 3.76
C ASN A 59 2.40 -17.62 2.99
N SER A 60 2.78 -17.76 1.71
CA SER A 60 3.26 -16.65 0.91
C SER A 60 2.59 -16.59 -0.46
N SER A 61 2.31 -15.38 -0.91
CA SER A 61 1.74 -15.10 -2.22
C SER A 61 2.47 -13.91 -2.81
N SER A 62 2.74 -13.97 -4.11
CA SER A 62 3.21 -12.81 -4.86
C SER A 62 2.07 -12.16 -5.62
N MET A 63 2.23 -10.88 -5.84
CA MET A 63 1.42 -10.10 -6.73
C MET A 63 2.22 -9.81 -7.99
N ASN A 64 1.60 -10.04 -9.14
CA ASN A 64 2.15 -9.67 -10.43
C ASN A 64 1.22 -8.66 -11.08
N ALA A 65 1.76 -7.54 -11.56
CA ALA A 65 1.01 -6.52 -12.28
C ALA A 65 1.90 -5.91 -13.36
N PHE A 66 1.52 -6.10 -14.61
CA PHE A 66 2.14 -5.53 -15.79
C PHE A 66 1.15 -4.52 -16.35
N LEU A 67 1.52 -3.25 -16.36
CA LEU A 67 0.67 -2.16 -16.83
C LEU A 67 1.45 -1.38 -17.88
N PHE A 68 0.97 -1.41 -19.11
CA PHE A 68 1.59 -0.68 -20.22
C PHE A 68 0.70 0.48 -20.59
N TYR A 69 1.23 1.70 -20.51
CA TYR A 69 0.44 2.90 -20.75
C TYR A 69 0.43 3.25 -22.25
N THR A 70 -0.69 3.83 -22.71
CA THR A 70 -0.83 4.34 -24.08
C THR A 70 -0.02 5.62 -24.31
N ARG A 71 0.28 6.35 -23.23
CA ARG A 71 1.03 7.62 -23.21
C ARG A 71 1.78 7.77 -21.88
N PRO A 72 2.82 8.62 -21.79
CA PRO A 72 3.49 8.91 -20.52
C PRO A 72 2.52 9.47 -19.48
N ILE A 73 2.48 8.86 -18.30
CA ILE A 73 1.55 9.20 -17.22
C ILE A 73 2.26 9.92 -16.07
N PHE A 74 1.64 11.02 -15.63
CA PHE A 74 1.83 11.58 -14.30
C PHE A 74 0.57 11.24 -13.50
N PHE A 75 0.73 10.65 -12.32
CA PHE A 75 -0.41 10.16 -11.57
C PHE A 75 -0.41 10.60 -10.11
N THR A 76 -1.61 10.66 -9.57
CA THR A 76 -1.83 10.62 -8.13
C THR A 76 -2.39 9.25 -7.75
N PHE A 77 -2.11 8.78 -6.53
CA PHE A 77 -2.66 7.53 -6.03
C PHE A 77 -3.58 7.78 -4.85
N GLY A 78 -4.69 7.05 -4.80
CA GLY A 78 -5.56 6.92 -3.64
C GLY A 78 -5.42 5.51 -3.07
N PHE A 79 -5.52 5.41 -1.74
CA PHE A 79 -5.44 4.13 -1.06
C PHE A 79 -6.48 4.05 0.05
N THR A 80 -7.26 2.98 0.08
CA THR A 80 -8.25 2.72 1.13
C THR A 80 -8.10 1.30 1.65
N ILE A 81 -8.07 1.14 2.97
CA ILE A 81 -8.12 -0.13 3.68
C ILE A 81 -9.53 -0.30 4.26
N TYR A 82 -10.09 -1.49 4.06
CA TYR A 82 -11.35 -1.92 4.64
C TYR A 82 -11.10 -3.10 5.58
N TYR A 83 -11.75 -3.08 6.75
CA TYR A 83 -11.77 -4.20 7.69
C TYR A 83 -13.15 -4.86 7.70
N LYS A 84 -13.17 -6.19 7.83
CA LYS A 84 -14.40 -6.97 7.90
C LYS A 84 -14.92 -7.04 9.33
N TYR A 85 -16.08 -6.43 9.57
CA TYR A 85 -16.85 -6.55 10.80
C TYR A 85 -18.04 -7.48 10.55
N GLY A 86 -17.99 -8.71 11.06
CA GLY A 86 -18.98 -9.74 10.75
C GLY A 86 -18.96 -10.11 9.27
N THR A 87 -20.01 -9.77 8.52
CA THR A 87 -20.13 -10.03 7.08
C THR A 87 -19.85 -8.79 6.20
N ILE A 88 -19.66 -7.62 6.80
CA ILE A 88 -19.58 -6.33 6.08
C ILE A 88 -18.16 -5.77 6.15
N TYR A 89 -17.64 -5.28 5.02
CA TYR A 89 -16.38 -4.53 4.97
C TYR A 89 -16.65 -3.05 5.18
N ARG A 90 -15.92 -2.41 6.11
CA ARG A 90 -16.00 -0.97 6.40
C ARG A 90 -14.63 -0.32 6.22
N PRO A 91 -14.56 0.91 5.66
CA PRO A 91 -13.30 1.61 5.53
C PRO A 91 -12.75 1.95 6.92
N VAL A 92 -11.50 1.59 7.16
CA VAL A 92 -10.79 1.89 8.42
C VAL A 92 -9.66 2.89 8.22
N LEU A 93 -9.15 3.00 7.00
CA LEU A 93 -8.15 3.99 6.62
C LEU A 93 -8.39 4.42 5.18
N THR A 94 -8.51 5.71 4.94
CA THR A 94 -8.56 6.29 3.59
C THR A 94 -7.50 7.36 3.52
N LEU A 95 -6.49 7.15 2.68
CA LEU A 95 -5.48 8.16 2.40
C LEU A 95 -6.03 9.16 1.37
N PRO A 96 -5.78 10.47 1.53
CA PRO A 96 -6.08 11.44 0.49
C PRO A 96 -5.28 11.09 -0.78
N LYS A 97 -5.70 11.60 -1.94
CA LYS A 97 -4.94 11.43 -3.19
C LYS A 97 -3.56 12.06 -3.02
N ILE A 98 -2.50 11.27 -3.24
CA ILE A 98 -1.11 11.69 -3.07
C ILE A 98 -0.47 11.80 -4.44
N ASP A 99 0.20 12.91 -4.72
CA ASP A 99 1.01 13.08 -5.92
C ASP A 99 2.29 12.24 -5.82
N PHE A 100 2.25 11.05 -6.43
CA PHE A 100 3.35 10.11 -6.39
C PHE A 100 4.63 10.70 -6.98
N CYS A 101 4.52 11.40 -8.10
CA CYS A 101 5.66 11.99 -8.80
C CYS A 101 6.37 13.03 -7.93
N TRP A 102 5.59 13.84 -7.22
CA TRP A 102 6.14 14.79 -6.26
C TRP A 102 6.76 14.06 -5.05
N SER A 103 6.07 13.06 -4.50
CA SER A 103 6.56 12.28 -3.35
C SER A 103 7.88 11.55 -3.63
N VAL A 104 8.06 10.99 -4.83
CA VAL A 104 9.34 10.37 -5.23
C VAL A 104 10.45 11.42 -5.32
N LYS A 105 10.19 12.59 -5.91
CA LYS A 105 11.17 13.68 -5.97
C LYS A 105 11.53 14.21 -4.57
N SER A 106 10.56 14.19 -3.66
CA SER A 106 10.64 14.72 -2.30
C SER A 106 10.86 13.64 -1.23
N LEU A 107 11.41 12.48 -1.61
CA LEU A 107 11.66 11.30 -0.75
C LEU A 107 12.28 11.61 0.63
N ASN A 108 12.95 12.76 0.78
CA ASN A 108 13.61 13.19 2.00
C ASN A 108 12.74 14.02 2.98
N LEU A 109 11.51 14.40 2.63
CA LEU A 109 10.75 15.39 3.41
C LEU A 109 9.82 14.79 4.50
N HIS A 110 9.37 13.53 4.40
CA HIS A 110 8.46 12.96 5.39
C HIS A 110 8.84 11.51 5.78
N PRO A 111 9.04 11.20 7.08
CA PRO A 111 9.44 9.87 7.54
C PRO A 111 8.47 8.75 7.11
N ILE A 112 7.15 9.00 7.16
CA ILE A 112 6.13 8.02 6.75
C ILE A 112 6.27 7.63 5.28
N PHE A 113 6.47 8.61 4.38
CA PHE A 113 6.68 8.31 2.96
C PHE A 113 7.98 7.55 2.75
N ARG A 114 9.03 7.90 3.48
CA ARG A 114 10.31 7.17 3.41
C ARG A 114 10.12 5.69 3.75
N GLU A 115 9.41 5.36 4.82
CA GLU A 115 9.15 3.95 5.16
C GLU A 115 8.23 3.26 4.13
N PHE A 116 7.19 3.94 3.65
CA PHE A 116 6.34 3.41 2.58
C PHE A 116 7.17 3.10 1.31
N PHE A 117 8.05 4.01 0.90
CA PHE A 117 8.93 3.81 -0.24
C PHE A 117 10.01 2.76 0.02
N ASN A 118 10.51 2.62 1.26
CA ASN A 118 11.42 1.52 1.61
C ASN A 118 10.73 0.17 1.40
N VAL A 119 9.49 0.01 1.85
CA VAL A 119 8.69 -1.20 1.62
C VAL A 119 8.38 -1.38 0.13
N ALA A 120 8.03 -0.31 -0.58
CA ALA A 120 7.80 -0.40 -2.03
C ALA A 120 9.09 -0.83 -2.78
N LYS A 121 10.26 -0.36 -2.33
CA LYS A 121 11.57 -0.70 -2.90
C LYS A 121 11.94 -2.15 -2.65
N THR A 122 11.60 -2.70 -1.48
CA THR A 122 11.81 -4.13 -1.19
C THR A 122 10.87 -5.00 -2.02
N MET A 123 9.67 -4.51 -2.34
CA MET A 123 8.73 -5.22 -3.21
C MET A 123 9.15 -5.18 -4.69
N ASN A 124 9.66 -4.05 -5.17
CA ASN A 124 10.23 -3.89 -6.51
C ASN A 124 11.03 -2.58 -6.63
N SER A 125 12.33 -2.68 -6.92
CA SER A 125 13.18 -1.51 -7.12
C SER A 125 12.83 -0.70 -8.36
N SER A 126 12.30 -1.33 -9.41
CA SER A 126 11.90 -0.68 -10.66
C SER A 126 10.63 0.16 -10.52
N PHE A 127 9.91 0.05 -9.40
CA PHE A 127 8.71 0.86 -9.16
C PHE A 127 9.05 2.33 -8.84
N ILE A 128 10.20 2.58 -8.22
CA ILE A 128 10.60 3.92 -7.77
C ILE A 128 11.54 4.53 -8.81
N HIS A 129 10.96 5.26 -9.75
CA HIS A 129 11.72 6.07 -10.69
C HIS A 129 11.06 7.43 -10.89
N ASN A 130 11.79 8.34 -11.53
CA ASN A 130 11.27 9.67 -11.82
C ASN A 130 10.16 9.57 -12.88
N CYS A 131 9.06 10.30 -12.66
CA CYS A 131 8.01 10.46 -13.66
C CYS A 131 8.52 11.17 -14.93
N PRO A 132 7.89 10.96 -16.10
CA PRO A 132 6.65 10.19 -16.32
C PRO A 132 6.84 8.67 -16.41
N TYR A 133 5.74 7.94 -16.24
CA TYR A 133 5.70 6.48 -16.36
C TYR A 133 5.19 6.05 -17.73
N TYR A 134 5.91 5.14 -18.38
CA TYR A 134 5.50 4.47 -19.63
C TYR A 134 4.92 3.08 -19.37
N GLU A 135 5.42 2.44 -18.32
CA GLU A 135 4.96 1.15 -17.85
C GLU A 135 5.12 1.05 -16.33
N MET A 136 4.39 0.14 -15.72
CA MET A 136 4.63 -0.33 -14.35
C MET A 136 4.65 -1.84 -14.37
N VAL A 137 5.77 -2.39 -13.94
CA VAL A 137 5.97 -3.84 -13.87
C VAL A 137 6.25 -4.23 -12.43
N PHE A 138 5.32 -4.96 -11.85
CA PHE A 138 5.44 -5.68 -10.59
C PHE A 138 5.59 -7.16 -10.92
N ASN A 139 6.79 -7.69 -10.79
CA ASN A 139 7.08 -9.10 -11.08
C ASN A 139 7.50 -9.80 -9.80
N ASN A 140 6.77 -10.85 -9.43
CA ASN A 140 6.98 -11.62 -8.21
C ASN A 140 7.10 -10.77 -6.94
N SER A 141 6.39 -9.64 -6.88
CA SER A 141 6.40 -8.77 -5.71
C SER A 141 5.74 -9.49 -4.54
N ILE A 142 6.55 -9.94 -3.59
CA ILE A 142 6.08 -10.51 -2.34
C ILE A 142 5.71 -9.33 -1.45
N ILE A 143 4.46 -9.29 -1.01
CA ILE A 143 4.05 -8.30 -0.02
C ILE A 143 4.59 -8.81 1.32
N ASP A 144 5.73 -8.27 1.76
CA ASP A 144 6.26 -8.54 3.09
C ASP A 144 5.44 -7.79 4.13
N ILE A 145 4.33 -8.39 4.52
CA ILE A 145 3.36 -7.81 5.44
C ILE A 145 3.95 -7.70 6.85
N GLY A 146 5.06 -8.38 7.16
CA GLY A 146 5.79 -8.20 8.41
C GLY A 146 6.24 -6.75 8.68
N SER A 147 6.30 -5.92 7.64
CA SER A 147 6.55 -4.47 7.75
C SER A 147 5.31 -3.63 8.12
N PHE A 148 4.10 -4.14 7.92
CA PHE A 148 2.83 -3.45 8.19
C PHE A 148 2.16 -3.89 9.51
N THR A 149 2.56 -5.03 10.07
CA THR A 149 1.74 -5.84 10.98
C THR A 149 1.63 -5.38 12.42
N ALA A 150 2.51 -4.52 12.92
CA ALA A 150 2.37 -4.04 14.30
C ALA A 150 1.09 -3.19 14.49
N ILE A 151 0.55 -2.59 13.42
CA ILE A 151 -0.54 -1.61 13.49
C ILE A 151 -1.91 -2.23 13.19
N PHE A 152 -1.96 -3.32 12.41
CA PHE A 152 -3.22 -3.90 11.97
C PHE A 152 -3.60 -5.14 12.79
N PRO A 153 -4.79 -5.19 13.41
CA PRO A 153 -5.24 -6.36 14.16
C PRO A 153 -5.48 -7.58 13.25
N ARG A 154 -5.56 -8.77 13.86
CA ARG A 154 -5.99 -10.00 13.16
C ARG A 154 -7.34 -9.80 12.48
N GLY A 155 -7.50 -10.39 11.29
CA GLY A 155 -8.79 -10.40 10.60
C GLY A 155 -8.69 -10.35 9.08
N ASP A 156 -9.86 -10.23 8.44
CA ASP A 156 -10.00 -10.11 6.99
C ASP A 156 -10.02 -8.63 6.57
N TYR A 157 -9.20 -8.32 5.57
CA TYR A 157 -9.07 -6.99 5.01
C TYR A 157 -9.33 -6.99 3.51
N LYS A 158 -9.75 -5.82 3.01
CA LYS A 158 -9.66 -5.47 1.60
C LYS A 158 -8.89 -4.17 1.46
N THR A 159 -8.14 -4.03 0.38
CA THR A 159 -7.58 -2.73 0.02
C THR A 159 -7.94 -2.36 -1.39
N ASN A 160 -8.10 -1.06 -1.59
CA ASN A 160 -8.32 -0.45 -2.88
C ASN A 160 -7.17 0.52 -3.12
N PHE A 161 -6.37 0.25 -4.14
CA PHE A 161 -5.32 1.14 -4.61
C PHE A 161 -5.74 1.65 -5.98
N SER A 162 -5.90 2.96 -6.14
CA SER A 162 -6.39 3.56 -7.40
C SER A 162 -5.43 4.61 -7.90
N LEU A 163 -5.13 4.61 -9.20
CA LEU A 163 -4.37 5.65 -9.88
C LEU A 163 -5.28 6.57 -10.68
N TYR A 164 -4.95 7.86 -10.64
CA TYR A 164 -5.63 8.93 -11.36
C TYR A 164 -4.62 9.76 -12.14
N GLU A 165 -4.99 10.23 -13.32
CA GLU A 165 -4.14 11.13 -14.10
C GLU A 165 -4.07 12.50 -13.41
N LYS A 166 -2.85 13.04 -13.25
CA LYS A 166 -2.61 14.19 -12.39
C LYS A 166 -3.28 15.49 -12.84
N LYS A 167 -3.45 15.70 -14.15
CA LYS A 167 -3.99 16.94 -14.73
C LYS A 167 -5.52 16.93 -14.84
N SER A 168 -6.09 15.81 -15.27
CA SER A 168 -7.53 15.65 -15.51
C SER A 168 -8.27 15.03 -14.33
N ASP A 169 -7.55 14.46 -13.36
CA ASP A 169 -8.08 13.63 -12.27
C ASP A 169 -8.91 12.42 -12.75
N GLU A 170 -8.76 12.04 -14.02
CA GLU A 170 -9.43 10.88 -14.58
C GLU A 170 -8.82 9.58 -14.03
N TRP A 171 -9.69 8.63 -13.70
CA TRP A 171 -9.30 7.31 -13.24
C TRP A 171 -8.54 6.52 -14.31
N ILE A 172 -7.40 5.94 -13.95
CA ILE A 172 -6.53 5.15 -14.83
C ILE A 172 -6.73 3.65 -14.57
N TRP A 173 -6.55 3.22 -13.32
CA TRP A 173 -6.76 1.83 -12.93
C TRP A 173 -6.92 1.70 -11.42
N THR A 174 -7.46 0.57 -11.00
CA THR A 174 -7.63 0.21 -9.58
C THR A 174 -7.20 -1.22 -9.35
N MET A 175 -6.44 -1.45 -8.28
CA MET A 175 -6.19 -2.74 -7.68
C MET A 175 -7.11 -2.95 -6.49
N ASP A 176 -7.90 -4.01 -6.52
CA ASP A 176 -8.62 -4.52 -5.37
C ASP A 176 -7.88 -5.76 -4.85
N THR A 177 -7.42 -5.73 -3.60
CA THR A 177 -6.85 -6.92 -2.94
C THR A 177 -7.67 -7.31 -1.72
N ALA A 178 -7.69 -8.60 -1.40
CA ALA A 178 -8.24 -9.12 -0.16
C ALA A 178 -7.22 -10.03 0.50
N TYR A 179 -7.00 -9.88 1.80
CA TYR A 179 -6.04 -10.66 2.56
C TYR A 179 -6.51 -10.89 4.00
N THR A 180 -5.96 -11.91 4.65
CA THR A 180 -6.20 -12.18 6.07
C THR A 180 -4.91 -12.05 6.84
N ILE A 181 -4.92 -11.26 7.91
CA ILE A 181 -3.82 -11.15 8.86
C ILE A 181 -4.01 -12.17 9.97
N PHE A 182 -3.01 -13.02 10.17
CA PHE A 182 -2.89 -13.95 11.29
C PHE A 182 -1.82 -13.44 12.25
N SER A 183 -1.90 -13.79 13.54
CA SER A 183 -0.70 -13.76 14.40
C SER A 183 -0.44 -15.19 14.84
N SER A 184 0.81 -15.64 14.79
CA SER A 184 1.20 -16.86 15.49
C SER A 184 0.83 -16.72 16.96
N GLU A 185 0.10 -17.68 17.50
CA GLU A 185 0.08 -17.87 18.94
C GLU A 185 1.35 -18.66 19.27
N ILE A 186 2.23 -18.08 20.06
CA ILE A 186 3.23 -18.88 20.75
C ILE A 186 2.42 -19.66 21.78
N TYR A 187 2.21 -20.95 21.52
CA TYR A 187 1.84 -21.88 22.59
C TYR A 187 3.01 -21.91 23.57
N SER A 188 2.98 -21.04 24.58
CA SER A 188 3.82 -21.18 25.75
C SER A 188 3.27 -22.36 26.55
N TRP A 189 3.76 -23.56 26.23
CA TRP A 189 3.66 -24.69 27.14
C TRP A 189 4.60 -24.39 28.31
N GLY A 190 4.04 -23.82 29.37
CA GLY A 190 4.62 -23.82 30.71
C GLY A 190 4.24 -25.09 31.43
#